data_AF-A0A430JAS3-F1
#
_entry.id   AF-A0A430JAS3-F1
#
_cell.length_a   1.000
_cell.length_b   1.000
_cell.length_c   1.000
_cell.angle_alpha   90.00
_cell.angle_beta   90.00
_cell.angle_gamma   90.00
#
_symmetry.space_group_name_H-M   'P 1'
#
loop_
_entity.id
_entity.type
_entity.pdbx_description
1 polymer ?
#
loop_
_entity_poly.entity_id
_entity_poly.type
_entity_poly.pdbx_seq_one_letter_code
_entity_poly.pdbx_strand_id
1 'polypeptide(L)'
;MYGEEVPRMAATHDLNGALQRMRAKNIHLTPHRYALLEFLYTQTGGTSVKEICEALRAKYPAITAMTVNSNLHVFEKLGLVNELALRGSSNSVRYEAAIGS
;
A
#
# COMPACT_ATOMS: atom_id res chain seq x y z
N MET A 1 2.64 13.99 32.43
CA MET A 1 3.97 14.47 31.96
C MET A 1 4.90 13.27 32.12
N TYR A 2 5.30 12.47 31.14
CA TYR A 2 5.25 12.49 29.69
C TYR A 2 4.50 11.24 29.21
N GLY A 3 3.91 11.32 28.02
CA GLY A 3 3.02 10.30 27.49
C GLY A 3 3.64 8.91 27.50
N GLU A 4 2.84 7.93 27.90
CA GLU A 4 3.02 6.56 27.44
C GLU A 4 2.99 6.60 25.91
N GLU A 5 4.16 6.75 25.31
CA GLU A 5 4.40 6.30 23.95
C GLU A 5 4.32 4.78 24.02
N VAL A 6 3.10 4.27 24.12
CA VAL A 6 2.79 2.88 23.78
C VAL A 6 3.58 2.63 22.51
N PRO A 7 4.53 1.68 22.50
CA PRO A 7 5.11 1.25 21.25
C PRO A 7 3.88 0.79 20.46
N ARG A 8 3.47 1.58 19.47
CA ARG A 8 2.44 1.21 18.51
C ARG A 8 2.98 -0.09 17.96
N MET A 9 2.51 -1.21 18.50
CA MET A 9 2.83 -2.55 18.05
C MET A 9 2.49 -2.49 16.58
N ALA A 10 3.53 -2.35 15.77
CA ALA A 10 3.41 -2.10 14.36
C ALA A 10 2.53 -3.23 13.85
N ALA A 11 1.30 -2.90 13.46
CA ALA A 11 0.39 -3.83 12.83
C ALA A 11 1.22 -4.45 11.71
N THR A 12 1.63 -5.69 11.93
CA THR A 12 2.51 -6.41 11.02
C THR A 12 1.59 -6.74 9.87
N HIS A 13 1.50 -5.83 8.91
CA HIS A 13 0.55 -5.98 7.82
C HIS A 13 0.86 -7.31 7.14
N ASP A 14 -0.12 -8.21 7.12
CA ASP A 14 0.09 -9.58 6.67
C ASP A 14 0.16 -9.63 5.14
N LEU A 15 1.37 -9.39 4.61
CA LEU A 15 1.65 -9.47 3.18
C LEU A 15 1.26 -10.84 2.65
N ASN A 16 1.53 -11.91 3.39
CA ASN A 16 1.19 -13.27 2.99
C ASN A 16 -0.32 -13.43 2.77
N GLY A 17 -1.17 -12.91 3.66
CA GLY A 17 -2.63 -12.89 3.52
C GLY A 17 -3.08 -12.10 2.31
N ALA A 18 -2.44 -10.96 2.02
CA ALA A 18 -2.72 -10.19 0.81
C ALA A 18 -2.42 -10.99 -0.47
N LEU A 19 -1.28 -11.68 -0.50
CA LEU A 19 -0.89 -12.56 -1.61
C LEU A 19 -1.87 -13.74 -1.75
N GLN A 20 -2.31 -14.34 -0.64
CA GLN A 20 -3.32 -15.40 -0.67
C GLN A 20 -4.66 -14.90 -1.22
N ARG A 21 -5.11 -13.69 -0.85
CA ARG A 21 -6.32 -13.06 -1.41
C ARG A 21 -6.19 -12.84 -2.92
N MET A 22 -5.04 -12.38 -3.41
CA MET A 22 -4.82 -12.26 -4.87
C MET A 22 -4.91 -13.60 -5.58
N ARG A 23 -4.30 -14.65 -5.01
CA ARG A 23 -4.35 -16.01 -5.55
C ARG A 23 -5.77 -16.56 -5.54
N ALA A 24 -6.52 -16.36 -4.45
CA ALA A 24 -7.92 -16.77 -4.32
C ALA A 24 -8.83 -16.06 -5.33
N LYS A 25 -8.51 -14.82 -5.70
CA LYS A 25 -9.21 -14.05 -6.75
C LYS A 25 -8.69 -14.33 -8.16
N ASN A 26 -7.83 -15.34 -8.33
CA ASN A 26 -7.21 -15.73 -9.60
C ASN A 26 -6.44 -14.59 -10.29
N ILE A 27 -5.88 -13.69 -9.49
CA ILE A 27 -5.11 -12.54 -9.97
C ILE A 27 -3.64 -12.94 -10.06
N HIS A 28 -3.09 -12.86 -11.27
CA HIS A 28 -1.66 -13.09 -11.48
C HIS A 28 -0.82 -12.09 -10.70
N LEU A 29 0.08 -12.65 -9.88
CA LEU A 29 1.06 -11.91 -9.12
C LEU A 29 2.29 -11.65 -9.99
N THR A 30 2.36 -10.46 -10.59
CA THR A 30 3.54 -10.03 -11.33
C THR A 30 4.57 -9.41 -10.38
N PRO A 31 5.87 -9.37 -10.73
CA PRO A 31 6.91 -8.77 -9.89
C PRO A 31 6.64 -7.31 -9.51
N HIS A 32 5.98 -6.55 -10.39
CA HIS A 32 5.61 -5.16 -10.13
C HIS A 32 4.50 -5.07 -9.06
N ARG A 33 3.49 -5.94 -9.13
CA ARG A 33 2.40 -6.00 -8.14
C ARG A 33 2.91 -6.44 -6.79
N TYR A 34 3.77 -7.46 -6.76
CA TYR A 34 4.40 -7.92 -5.54
C TYR A 34 5.23 -6.81 -4.90
N ALA A 35 6.10 -6.13 -5.66
CA ALA A 35 6.93 -5.05 -5.10
C ALA A 35 6.11 -3.88 -4.57
N LEU A 36 5.00 -3.54 -5.23
CA LEU A 36 4.10 -2.49 -4.77
C LEU A 36 3.38 -2.89 -3.47
N LEU A 37 2.84 -4.11 -3.41
CA LEU A 37 2.21 -4.62 -2.19
C LEU A 37 3.21 -4.75 -1.03
N GLU A 38 4.38 -5.32 -1.30
CA GLU A 38 5.47 -5.43 -0.33
C GLU A 38 5.82 -4.05 0.24
N PHE A 39 6.01 -3.05 -0.63
CA PHE A 39 6.23 -1.67 -0.19
C PHE A 39 5.11 -1.20 0.72
N LEU A 40 3.85 -1.25 0.29
CA LEU A 40 2.70 -0.77 1.08
C LEU A 40 2.57 -1.46 2.44
N TYR A 41 2.82 -2.77 2.49
CA TYR A 41 2.72 -3.56 3.71
C TYR A 41 3.92 -3.37 4.66
N THR A 42 5.08 -2.93 4.15
CA THR A 42 6.21 -2.51 5.01
C THR A 42 6.01 -1.12 5.63
N GLN A 43 5.13 -0.30 5.06
CA GLN A 43 4.86 1.03 5.58
C GLN A 43 3.85 0.97 6.73
N THR A 44 4.14 1.67 7.81
CA THR A 44 3.28 1.72 9.01
C THR A 44 2.25 2.85 8.95
N GLY A 45 1.98 3.40 7.77
CA GLY A 45 1.04 4.50 7.58
C GLY A 45 0.72 4.77 6.11
N GLY A 46 -0.20 5.70 5.88
CA GLY A 46 -0.63 6.08 4.54
C GLY A 46 0.50 6.70 3.72
N THR A 47 0.76 6.14 2.53
CA THR A 47 1.74 6.64 1.56
C THR A 47 1.08 7.21 0.32
N SER A 48 1.73 8.20 -0.28
CA SER A 48 1.23 8.89 -1.47
C SER A 48 1.71 8.19 -2.75
N VAL A 49 0.97 8.34 -3.86
CA VAL A 49 1.39 7.82 -5.19
C VAL A 49 2.81 8.28 -5.56
N LYS A 50 3.15 9.52 -5.20
CA LYS A 50 4.48 10.10 -5.45
C LYS A 50 5.58 9.33 -4.70
N GLU A 51 5.39 9.08 -3.41
CA GLU A 51 6.37 8.37 -2.56
C GLU A 51 6.59 6.93 -3.05
N ILE A 52 5.50 6.26 -3.43
CA ILE A 52 5.54 4.92 -4.02
C ILE A 52 6.35 4.91 -5.32
N CYS A 53 6.09 5.89 -6.19
CA CYS A 53 6.81 6.02 -7.46
C CYS A 53 8.31 6.26 -7.25
N GLU A 54 8.66 7.12 -6.29
CA GLU A 54 10.06 7.40 -5.93
C GLU A 54 10.76 6.16 -5.36
N ALA A 55 10.09 5.42 -4.45
CA ALA A 55 10.63 4.19 -3.88
C ALA A 55 10.83 3.09 -4.94
N LEU A 56 9.87 2.92 -5.85
CA LEU A 56 9.92 1.89 -6.88
C LEU A 56 10.80 2.25 -8.08
N ARG A 57 11.10 3.54 -8.32
CA ARG A 57 11.98 3.97 -9.42
C ARG A 57 13.37 3.34 -9.37
N ALA A 58 13.88 3.04 -8.17
CA ALA A 58 15.17 2.38 -8.00
C ALA A 58 15.20 0.96 -8.60
N LYS A 59 14.07 0.24 -8.54
CA LYS A 59 13.94 -1.14 -9.05
C LYS A 59 13.27 -1.21 -10.43
N TYR A 60 12.37 -0.26 -10.71
CA TYR A 60 11.57 -0.18 -11.92
C TYR A 60 11.61 1.24 -12.47
N PRO A 61 12.65 1.63 -13.23
CA PRO A 61 12.80 3.00 -13.73
C PRO A 61 11.69 3.44 -14.70
N ALA A 62 10.99 2.48 -15.33
CA ALA A 62 9.84 2.72 -16.19
C ALA A 62 8.50 2.88 -15.43
N ILE A 63 8.50 2.78 -14.09
CA ILE A 63 7.28 2.94 -13.31
C ILE A 63 6.80 4.39 -13.35
N THR A 64 5.50 4.58 -13.55
CA THR A 64 4.87 5.90 -13.60
C THR A 64 3.77 6.02 -12.57
N ALA A 65 3.36 7.25 -12.25
CA ALA A 65 2.20 7.50 -11.41
C ALA A 65 0.92 6.83 -11.96
N MET A 66 0.78 6.71 -13.28
CA MET A 66 -0.35 6.02 -13.92
C MET A 66 -0.32 4.51 -13.67
N THR A 67 0.86 3.90 -13.76
CA THR A 67 1.08 2.49 -13.42
C THR A 67 0.76 2.23 -11.95
N VAL A 68 1.23 3.10 -11.05
CA VAL A 68 0.96 2.99 -9.61
C VAL A 68 -0.54 3.12 -9.33
N ASN A 69 -1.21 4.16 -9.82
CA ASN A 69 -2.66 4.34 -9.65
C ASN A 69 -3.45 3.14 -10.16
N SER A 70 -3.08 2.59 -11.31
CA SER A 70 -3.77 1.43 -11.89
C SER A 70 -3.67 0.20 -10.99
N ASN A 71 -2.52 -0.03 -10.36
CA ASN A 71 -2.36 -1.15 -9.43
C ASN A 71 -3.04 -0.87 -8.08
N LEU A 72 -2.96 0.35 -7.55
CA LEU A 72 -3.65 0.75 -6.32
C LEU A 72 -5.15 0.57 -6.44
N HIS A 73 -5.75 0.98 -7.56
CA HIS A 73 -7.17 0.75 -7.87
C HIS A 73 -7.55 -0.73 -7.85
N VAL A 74 -6.68 -1.60 -8.38
CA VAL A 74 -6.90 -3.05 -8.33
C VAL A 74 -6.82 -3.56 -6.90
N PHE A 75 -5.85 -3.09 -6.11
CA PHE A 75 -5.68 -3.52 -4.73
C PHE A 75 -6.81 -3.03 -3.82
N GLU A 76 -7.32 -1.83 -4.05
CA GLU A 76 -8.44 -1.24 -3.31
C GLU A 76 -9.71 -2.05 -3.58
N LYS A 77 -10.00 -2.37 -4.84
CA LYS A 77 -11.10 -3.29 -5.22
C LYS A 77 -11.00 -4.68 -4.62
N LEU A 78 -9.80 -5.12 -4.24
CA LEU A 78 -9.56 -6.41 -3.61
C LEU A 78 -9.60 -6.34 -2.07
N GLY A 79 -9.75 -5.14 -1.49
CA GLY A 79 -9.66 -4.91 -0.06
C GLY A 79 -8.27 -5.24 0.49
N LEU A 80 -7.22 -4.98 -0.30
CA LEU A 80 -5.81 -5.12 0.10
C LEU A 80 -5.22 -3.79 0.57
N VAL A 81 -5.77 -2.68 0.10
CA VAL A 81 -5.33 -1.33 0.47
C VAL A 81 -6.55 -0.47 0.71
N ASN A 82 -6.42 0.51 1.58
CA ASN A 82 -7.45 1.51 1.84
C ASN A 82 -7.00 2.88 1.37
N GLU A 83 -7.91 3.60 0.73
CA GLU A 83 -7.71 5.01 0.40
C GLU A 83 -8.04 5.89 1.61
N LEU A 84 -7.05 6.67 2.05
CA LEU A 84 -7.17 7.70 3.07
C LEU A 84 -7.30 9.07 2.39
N ALA A 85 -8.53 9.54 2.24
CA ALA A 85 -8.79 10.92 1.86
C ALA A 85 -8.64 11.83 3.10
N LEU A 86 -7.59 12.65 3.15
CA LEU A 86 -7.42 13.67 4.18
C LEU A 86 -8.56 14.69 4.08
N ARG A 87 -9.59 14.58 4.94
CA ARG A 87 -10.67 15.56 5.09
C ARG A 87 -10.05 16.92 5.45
N GLY A 88 -9.90 17.80 4.46
CA GLY A 88 -9.45 19.19 4.65
C GLY A 88 -8.24 19.62 3.83
N SER A 89 -7.58 18.75 3.07
CA SER A 89 -6.53 19.16 2.11
C SER A 89 -6.77 18.53 0.75
N SER A 90 -7.20 19.37 -0.19
CA SER A 90 -7.78 19.01 -1.49
C SER A 90 -6.85 18.34 -2.51
N ASN A 91 -5.71 17.74 -2.12
CA ASN A 91 -4.80 17.18 -3.12
C ASN A 91 -3.86 16.04 -2.66
N SER A 92 -4.09 15.43 -1.50
CA SER A 92 -3.18 14.37 -1.01
C SER A 92 -3.96 13.16 -0.54
N VAL A 93 -4.27 12.30 -1.50
CA VAL A 93 -4.76 10.94 -1.27
C VAL A 93 -3.59 10.08 -0.81
N ARG A 94 -3.77 9.36 0.29
CA ARG A 94 -2.81 8.41 0.81
C ARG A 94 -3.39 7.01 0.78
N TYR A 95 -2.52 6.01 0.69
CA TYR A 95 -2.90 4.60 0.64
C TYR A 95 -2.20 3.86 1.78
N GLU A 96 -2.96 3.12 2.55
CA GLU A 96 -2.43 2.23 3.60
C GLU A 96 -2.75 0.77 3.27
N ALA A 97 -1.95 -0.15 3.82
CA ALA A 97 -2.24 -1.58 3.73
C ALA A 97 -3.49 -1.92 4.57
N ALA A 98 -4.40 -2.71 4.00
CA ALA A 98 -5.57 -3.17 4.73
C ALA A 98 -5.13 -4.19 5.79
N ILE A 99 -5.40 -3.89 7.06
CA ILE A 99 -5.21 -4.84 8.16
C ILE A 99 -6.23 -5.97 7.96
N GLY A 100 -5.75 -7.18 7.71
CA GLY A 100 -6.61 -8.36 7.67
C GLY A 100 -7.28 -8.54 9.02
N SER A 101 -8.60 -8.31 9.07
CA SER A 101 -9.46 -8.74 10.18
C SER A 101 -9.56 -10.25 10.23
#